data_AF-A0A947F649-F1
#
_entry.id   AF-A0A947F649-F1
#
_cell.length_a   1.000
_cell.length_b   1.000
_cell.length_c   1.000
_cell.angle_alpha   90.00
_cell.angle_beta   90.00
_cell.angle_gamma   90.00
#
_symmetry.space_group_name_H-M   'P 1'
#
loop_
_entity.id
_entity.type
_entity.pdbx_description
1 polymer ?
#
loop_
_entity_poly.entity_id
_entity_poly.type
_entity_poly.pdbx_seq_one_letter_code
_entity_poly.pdbx_strand_id
1 'polypeptide(L)'
;CQELFSRILEGKSGTHIPLSFVAKDGEQIFVEGNISPRFLEGNVVAAHCIFRDITESKKADEALKENAKKLLRYSKHLEQIIASLNVAKEVQQSLLPRRQPKVKRFDIAGRSLYCDETGGDYYDYIKLPHMGSDVYGIIVGDVSGHGVSAALQMASVRAYLHGRVAQVGTVAEIITDVNRLVSADAMETAVFMTLFFLKIEACTGRLSWVRAGHDPALIYSPDLDHFEKLEGKGLPLGVDKSYQYRAHTAVVKPGQLLILTTDGIWESRNIKGEIFGRERLKELIRRNADLEAEGIKLAIIDAVRNFRGEAKQDDDITLVILKFL
;
A
#
# COMPACT_ATOMS: atom_id res chain seq x y z
N CYS A 1 5.56 -1.47 -61.16
CA CYS A 1 5.11 -1.74 -62.54
C CYS A 1 6.26 -2.10 -63.49
N GLN A 2 7.33 -1.32 -63.63
CA GLN A 2 8.43 -1.63 -64.58
C GLN A 2 9.06 -3.02 -64.40
N GLU A 3 9.33 -3.43 -63.16
CA GLU A 3 9.88 -4.77 -62.87
C GLU A 3 8.94 -5.91 -63.28
N LEU A 4 7.62 -5.68 -63.18
CA LEU A 4 6.59 -6.65 -63.57
C LEU A 4 6.57 -6.87 -65.08
N PHE A 5 6.57 -5.77 -65.84
CA PHE A 5 6.59 -5.81 -67.30
C PHE A 5 7.89 -6.42 -67.82
N SER A 6 9.03 -6.11 -67.20
CA SER A 6 10.32 -6.74 -67.54
C SER A 6 10.27 -8.26 -67.38
N ARG A 7 9.74 -8.78 -66.26
CA ARG A 7 9.61 -10.22 -66.01
C ARG A 7 8.69 -10.91 -67.02
N ILE A 8 7.59 -10.26 -67.39
CA ILE A 8 6.67 -10.77 -68.41
C ILE A 8 7.36 -10.86 -69.78
N LEU A 9 8.08 -9.80 -70.18
CA LEU A 9 8.80 -9.74 -71.46
C LEU A 9 9.96 -10.74 -71.52
N GLU A 10 10.57 -11.06 -70.39
CA GLU A 10 11.57 -12.12 -70.24
C GLU A 10 10.96 -13.54 -70.19
N GLY A 11 9.63 -13.68 -70.27
CA GLY A 11 8.96 -14.97 -70.27
C GLY A 11 8.95 -15.68 -68.90
N LYS A 12 9.24 -14.97 -67.81
CA LYS A 12 9.30 -15.55 -66.46
C LYS A 12 7.92 -15.61 -65.82
N SER A 13 7.52 -16.81 -65.39
CA SER A 13 6.38 -16.95 -64.47
C SER A 13 6.75 -16.48 -63.06
N GLY A 14 5.78 -15.97 -62.32
CA GLY A 14 5.97 -15.67 -60.91
C GLY A 14 4.68 -15.84 -60.13
N THR A 15 4.81 -16.39 -58.92
CA THR A 15 3.71 -16.58 -57.99
C THR A 15 3.87 -15.66 -56.79
N HIS A 16 2.77 -15.22 -56.18
CA HIS A 16 2.76 -14.35 -55.00
C HIS A 16 3.55 -13.04 -55.21
N ILE A 17 3.42 -12.40 -56.37
CA ILE A 17 4.10 -11.13 -56.65
C ILE A 17 3.35 -10.01 -55.93
N PRO A 18 3.95 -9.31 -54.95
CA PRO A 18 3.32 -8.17 -54.30
C PRO A 18 3.38 -6.96 -55.23
N LEU A 19 2.24 -6.31 -55.41
CA LEU A 19 2.13 -5.07 -56.19
C LEU A 19 1.34 -4.04 -55.39
N SER A 20 1.63 -2.77 -55.62
CA SER A 20 0.81 -1.67 -55.14
C SER A 20 0.38 -0.79 -56.31
N PHE A 21 -0.89 -0.47 -56.35
CA PHE A 21 -1.50 0.45 -57.30
C PHE A 21 -2.03 1.67 -56.55
N VAL A 22 -2.12 2.80 -57.23
CA VAL A 22 -2.82 3.98 -56.72
C VAL A 22 -4.10 4.12 -57.52
N ALA A 23 -5.24 4.06 -56.85
CA ALA A 23 -6.56 4.24 -57.44
C ALA A 23 -6.74 5.70 -57.91
N LYS A 24 -7.76 5.94 -58.74
CA LYS A 24 -8.01 7.28 -59.33
C LYS A 24 -8.31 8.35 -58.29
N ASP A 25 -8.81 7.96 -57.13
CA ASP A 25 -9.07 8.81 -55.95
C ASP A 25 -7.82 9.02 -55.07
N GLY A 26 -6.71 8.39 -55.41
CA GLY A 26 -5.45 8.48 -54.67
C GLY A 26 -5.25 7.38 -53.62
N GLU A 27 -6.20 6.45 -53.42
CA GLU A 27 -6.03 5.36 -52.44
C GLU A 27 -5.01 4.32 -52.93
N GLN A 28 -4.12 3.87 -52.03
CA GLN A 28 -3.17 2.81 -52.34
C GLN A 28 -3.82 1.43 -52.16
N ILE A 29 -3.89 0.66 -53.23
CA ILE A 29 -4.40 -0.72 -53.26
C ILE A 29 -3.21 -1.67 -53.33
N PHE A 30 -3.14 -2.62 -52.41
CA PHE A 30 -2.17 -3.70 -52.42
C PHE A 30 -2.79 -4.95 -53.00
N VAL A 31 -2.12 -5.56 -53.95
CA VAL A 31 -2.55 -6.83 -54.53
C VAL A 31 -1.42 -7.84 -54.52
N GLU A 32 -1.79 -9.11 -54.41
CA GLU A 32 -0.91 -10.25 -54.60
C GLU A 32 -1.38 -11.02 -55.83
N GLY A 33 -0.47 -11.33 -56.74
CA GLY A 33 -0.88 -12.02 -57.96
C GLY A 33 0.11 -13.00 -58.55
N ASN A 34 -0.43 -13.87 -59.38
CA ASN A 34 0.30 -14.86 -60.16
C ASN A 34 0.30 -14.44 -61.62
N ILE A 35 1.44 -14.59 -62.28
CA ILE A 35 1.63 -14.20 -63.67
C ILE A 35 2.19 -15.37 -64.46
N SER A 36 1.52 -15.68 -65.57
CA SER A 36 1.88 -16.76 -66.48
C SER A 36 1.95 -16.22 -67.91
N PRO A 37 3.15 -16.00 -68.48
CA PRO A 37 3.30 -15.58 -69.86
C PRO A 37 2.84 -16.68 -70.83
N ARG A 38 2.37 -16.26 -72.00
CA ARG A 38 1.93 -17.11 -73.11
C ARG A 38 2.81 -16.85 -74.31
N PHE A 39 3.26 -17.93 -74.93
CA PHE A 39 4.22 -17.87 -76.03
C PHE A 39 3.58 -18.32 -77.33
N LEU A 40 3.97 -17.69 -78.43
CA LEU A 40 3.70 -18.13 -79.79
C LEU A 40 4.99 -17.95 -80.60
N GLU A 41 5.44 -19.01 -81.28
CA GLU A 41 6.70 -19.02 -82.04
C GLU A 41 7.92 -18.55 -81.23
N GLY A 42 7.98 -18.91 -79.93
CA GLY A 42 9.07 -18.55 -79.03
C GLY A 42 8.99 -17.12 -78.46
N ASN A 43 8.05 -16.29 -78.91
CA ASN A 43 7.86 -14.92 -78.45
C ASN A 43 6.71 -14.82 -77.44
N VAL A 44 6.86 -13.99 -76.41
CA VAL A 44 5.76 -13.68 -75.47
C VAL A 44 4.72 -12.85 -76.20
N VAL A 45 3.52 -13.41 -76.39
CA VAL A 45 2.41 -12.73 -77.10
C VAL A 45 1.28 -12.29 -76.16
N ALA A 46 1.20 -12.88 -74.97
CA ALA A 46 0.22 -12.49 -73.94
C ALA A 46 0.71 -12.89 -72.54
N ALA A 47 0.01 -12.45 -71.51
CA ALA A 47 0.18 -12.93 -70.15
C ALA A 47 -1.19 -13.12 -69.49
N HIS A 48 -1.35 -14.22 -68.75
CA HIS A 48 -2.49 -14.43 -67.88
C HIS A 48 -2.10 -14.04 -66.45
N CYS A 49 -2.85 -13.11 -65.87
CA CYS A 49 -2.57 -12.56 -64.55
C CYS A 49 -3.82 -12.68 -63.66
N ILE A 50 -3.66 -13.24 -62.45
CA ILE A 50 -4.70 -13.26 -61.43
C ILE A 50 -4.17 -12.46 -60.25
N PHE A 51 -4.92 -11.42 -59.85
CA PHE A 51 -4.58 -10.56 -58.71
C PHE A 51 -5.69 -10.65 -57.66
N ARG A 52 -5.29 -10.75 -56.39
CA ARG A 52 -6.17 -10.67 -55.23
C ARG A 52 -5.88 -9.37 -54.48
N ASP A 53 -6.92 -8.60 -54.19
CA ASP A 53 -6.81 -7.45 -53.29
C ASP A 53 -6.50 -7.94 -51.87
N ILE A 54 -5.39 -7.46 -51.31
CA ILE A 54 -4.91 -7.76 -49.96
C ILE A 54 -4.82 -6.47 -49.12
N THR A 55 -5.42 -5.37 -49.56
CA THR A 55 -5.35 -4.06 -48.90
C THR A 55 -5.90 -4.13 -47.48
N GLU A 56 -7.08 -4.72 -47.27
CA GLU A 56 -7.64 -4.92 -45.93
C GLU A 56 -6.75 -5.79 -45.05
N SER A 57 -6.22 -6.89 -45.60
CA SER A 57 -5.29 -7.77 -44.87
C SER A 57 -4.01 -7.04 -44.46
N LYS A 58 -3.43 -6.24 -45.36
CA LYS A 58 -2.24 -5.43 -45.05
C LYS A 58 -2.53 -4.36 -44.01
N LYS A 59 -3.65 -3.64 -44.14
CA LYS A 59 -4.09 -2.65 -43.14
C LYS A 59 -4.31 -3.32 -41.78
N ALA A 60 -4.90 -4.51 -41.74
CA ALA A 60 -5.09 -5.28 -40.51
C ALA A 60 -3.76 -5.74 -39.90
N ASP A 61 -2.81 -6.24 -40.71
CA ASP A 61 -1.48 -6.63 -40.24
C ASP A 61 -0.68 -5.44 -39.69
N GLU A 62 -0.78 -4.28 -40.33
CA GLU A 62 -0.14 -3.04 -39.88
C GLU A 62 -0.77 -2.54 -38.57
N ALA A 63 -2.10 -2.53 -38.47
CA ALA A 63 -2.82 -2.18 -37.25
C ALA A 63 -2.50 -3.15 -36.09
N LEU A 64 -2.40 -4.45 -36.37
CA LEU A 64 -2.01 -5.46 -35.38
C LEU A 64 -0.58 -5.22 -34.88
N LYS A 65 0.37 -4.93 -35.79
CA LYS A 65 1.75 -4.58 -35.42
C LYS A 65 1.81 -3.29 -34.60
N GLU A 66 0.99 -2.30 -34.92
CA GLU A 66 0.93 -1.05 -34.14
C GLU A 66 0.35 -1.29 -32.74
N ASN A 67 -0.74 -2.04 -32.62
CA ASN A 67 -1.34 -2.40 -31.34
C ASN A 67 -0.40 -3.25 -30.48
N ALA A 68 0.32 -4.21 -31.07
CA ALA A 68 1.34 -4.98 -30.37
C ALA A 68 2.46 -4.08 -29.82
N LYS A 69 2.93 -3.10 -30.60
CA LYS A 69 3.91 -2.10 -30.14
C LYS A 69 3.35 -1.22 -29.00
N LYS A 70 2.07 -0.81 -29.08
CA LYS A 70 1.41 -0.04 -28.02
C LYS A 70 1.30 -0.85 -26.73
N LEU A 71 0.83 -2.10 -26.81
CA LEU A 71 0.74 -3.01 -25.67
C LEU A 71 2.11 -3.25 -25.00
N LEU A 72 3.17 -3.46 -25.79
CA LEU A 72 4.51 -3.61 -25.26
C LEU A 72 4.99 -2.34 -24.52
N ARG A 73 4.68 -1.14 -25.05
CA ARG A 73 5.00 0.12 -24.38
C ARG A 73 4.23 0.27 -23.06
N TYR A 74 2.95 -0.07 -23.04
CA TYR A 74 2.14 -0.04 -21.81
C TYR A 74 2.65 -1.04 -20.77
N SER A 75 2.97 -2.27 -21.16
CA SER A 75 3.56 -3.28 -20.26
C SER A 75 4.83 -2.75 -19.61
N LYS A 76 5.76 -2.23 -20.42
CA LYS A 76 7.03 -1.68 -19.92
C LYS A 76 6.81 -0.49 -18.98
N HIS A 77 5.84 0.36 -19.28
CA HIS A 77 5.52 1.50 -18.41
C HIS A 77 4.91 1.05 -17.06
N LEU A 78 4.02 0.06 -17.09
CA LEU A 78 3.45 -0.54 -15.87
C LEU A 78 4.52 -1.21 -15.02
N GLU A 79 5.45 -1.95 -15.62
CA GLU A 79 6.60 -2.54 -14.92
C GLU A 79 7.44 -1.47 -14.21
N GLN A 80 7.67 -0.32 -14.85
CA GLN A 80 8.41 0.80 -14.24
C GLN A 80 7.66 1.43 -13.07
N ILE A 81 6.33 1.58 -13.18
CA ILE A 81 5.49 2.09 -12.10
C ILE A 81 5.51 1.13 -10.91
N ILE A 82 5.30 -0.17 -11.15
CA ILE A 82 5.33 -1.21 -10.10
C ILE A 82 6.71 -1.23 -9.41
N ALA A 83 7.79 -1.16 -10.19
CA ALA A 83 9.14 -1.08 -9.62
C ALA A 83 9.31 0.15 -8.71
N SER A 84 8.80 1.31 -9.12
CA SER A 84 8.85 2.54 -8.33
C SER A 84 8.02 2.44 -7.05
N LEU A 85 6.83 1.83 -7.11
CA LEU A 85 5.98 1.59 -5.94
C LEU A 85 6.63 0.61 -4.95
N ASN A 86 7.31 -0.43 -5.44
CA ASN A 86 8.06 -1.35 -4.57
C ASN A 86 9.21 -0.64 -3.84
N VAL A 87 9.91 0.27 -4.50
CA VAL A 87 10.93 1.11 -3.83
C VAL A 87 10.29 2.00 -2.76
N ALA A 88 9.16 2.64 -3.07
CA ALA A 88 8.43 3.45 -2.09
C ALA A 88 7.97 2.62 -0.88
N LYS A 89 7.49 1.39 -1.10
CA LYS A 89 7.15 0.41 -0.06
C LYS A 89 8.34 0.13 0.86
N GLU A 90 9.49 -0.20 0.29
CA GLU A 90 10.70 -0.51 1.08
C GLU A 90 11.14 0.68 1.92
N VAL A 91 11.12 1.88 1.36
CA VAL A 91 11.44 3.12 2.07
C VAL A 91 10.45 3.32 3.22
N GLN A 92 9.16 3.21 2.97
CA GLN A 92 8.14 3.40 4.00
C GLN A 92 8.27 2.38 5.13
N GLN A 93 8.41 1.09 4.81
CA GLN A 93 8.61 0.04 5.80
C GLN A 93 9.90 0.24 6.61
N SER A 94 10.92 0.87 6.02
CA SER A 94 12.15 1.22 6.74
C SER A 94 11.98 2.32 7.79
N LEU A 95 10.91 3.12 7.69
CA LEU A 95 10.56 4.16 8.66
C LEU A 95 10.01 3.57 9.97
N LEU A 96 9.39 2.39 9.92
CA LEU A 96 8.83 1.72 11.08
C LEU A 96 9.93 1.12 11.98
N PRO A 97 9.67 0.90 13.29
CA PRO A 97 10.65 0.32 14.20
C PRO A 97 11.16 -1.04 13.74
N ARG A 98 12.47 -1.13 13.49
CA ARG A 98 13.15 -2.40 13.17
C ARG A 98 13.42 -3.27 14.40
N ARG A 99 13.44 -2.67 15.59
CA ARG A 99 13.74 -3.35 16.86
C ARG A 99 12.86 -2.79 17.95
N GLN A 100 12.32 -3.66 18.79
CA GLN A 100 11.65 -3.27 20.02
C GLN A 100 12.68 -2.81 21.08
N PRO A 101 12.35 -1.83 21.94
CA PRO A 101 13.22 -1.43 23.02
C PRO A 101 13.37 -2.58 24.03
N LYS A 102 14.59 -2.79 24.52
CA LYS A 102 14.86 -3.77 25.58
C LYS A 102 14.79 -3.07 26.93
N VAL A 103 13.69 -3.26 27.66
CA VAL A 103 13.44 -2.62 28.96
C VAL A 103 13.23 -3.71 30.00
N LYS A 104 13.88 -3.60 31.17
CA LYS A 104 13.78 -4.64 32.21
C LYS A 104 12.39 -4.75 32.86
N ARG A 105 11.61 -3.67 32.79
CA ARG A 105 10.31 -3.50 33.50
C ARG A 105 9.10 -3.74 32.62
N PHE A 106 9.28 -3.91 31.32
CA PHE A 106 8.20 -4.33 30.44
C PHE A 106 8.77 -5.03 29.21
N ASP A 107 8.04 -6.02 28.72
CA ASP A 107 8.24 -6.60 27.41
C ASP A 107 7.29 -5.92 26.41
N ILE A 108 7.74 -5.71 25.17
CA ILE A 108 6.94 -5.02 24.15
C ILE A 108 7.26 -5.57 22.77
N ALA A 109 6.20 -5.79 21.99
CA ALA A 109 6.31 -6.24 20.60
C ALA A 109 5.22 -5.58 19.77
N GLY A 110 5.51 -5.34 18.50
CA GLY A 110 4.51 -4.77 17.60
C GLY A 110 4.86 -5.00 16.15
N ARG A 111 3.86 -4.79 15.31
CA ARG A 111 3.91 -5.06 13.88
C ARG A 111 2.86 -4.22 13.17
N SER A 112 3.19 -3.81 11.96
CA SER A 112 2.24 -3.32 10.97
C SER A 112 2.34 -4.20 9.71
N LEU A 113 1.20 -4.55 9.13
CA LEU A 113 1.06 -5.35 7.92
C LEU A 113 0.21 -4.56 6.93
N TYR A 114 0.83 -4.05 5.87
CA TYR A 114 0.13 -3.25 4.87
C TYR A 114 -0.78 -4.09 3.97
N CYS A 115 -1.94 -3.56 3.60
CA CYS A 115 -2.88 -4.22 2.68
C CYS A 115 -2.52 -4.04 1.19
N ASP A 116 -1.89 -2.91 0.85
CA ASP A 116 -1.43 -2.57 -0.50
C ASP A 116 0.12 -2.47 -0.55
N GLU A 117 0.69 -1.90 -1.61
CA GLU A 117 2.13 -1.63 -1.71
C GLU A 117 2.59 -0.65 -0.64
N THR A 118 1.75 0.27 -0.18
CA THR A 118 2.04 1.25 0.88
C THR A 118 0.88 1.33 1.86
N GLY A 119 1.16 1.68 3.13
CA GLY A 119 0.14 1.74 4.18
C GLY A 119 -0.11 3.13 4.76
N GLY A 120 -1.30 3.35 5.32
CA GLY A 120 -1.63 4.52 6.15
C GLY A 120 -1.23 4.34 7.62
N ASP A 121 -1.08 3.09 8.06
CA ASP A 121 -0.80 2.76 9.45
C ASP A 121 0.64 3.12 9.90
N TYR A 122 0.73 3.55 11.15
CA TYR A 122 1.96 3.91 11.84
C TYR A 122 2.01 3.34 13.24
N TYR A 123 3.16 2.79 13.61
CA TYR A 123 3.50 2.58 15.01
C TYR A 123 4.97 2.94 15.27
N ASP A 124 5.27 3.35 16.50
CA ASP A 124 6.65 3.65 16.90
C ASP A 124 6.93 3.42 18.40
N TYR A 125 8.22 3.25 18.70
CA TYR A 125 8.80 3.21 20.04
C TYR A 125 9.89 4.28 20.14
N ILE A 126 9.58 5.38 20.82
CA ILE A 126 10.48 6.53 20.92
C ILE A 126 11.00 6.64 22.35
N LYS A 127 12.32 6.65 22.54
CA LYS A 127 12.88 6.98 23.87
C LYS A 127 12.74 8.48 24.11
N LEU A 128 12.29 8.87 25.31
CA LEU A 128 12.00 10.27 25.68
C LEU A 128 12.97 10.75 26.77
N PRO A 129 14.27 10.97 26.45
CA PRO A 129 15.31 11.22 27.45
C PRO A 129 15.09 12.51 28.24
N HIS A 130 14.47 13.53 27.62
CA HIS A 130 14.15 14.79 28.30
C HIS A 130 13.05 14.66 29.36
N MET A 131 12.32 13.53 29.36
CA MET A 131 11.24 13.25 30.32
C MET A 131 11.65 12.27 31.42
N GLY A 132 12.87 11.71 31.36
CA GLY A 132 13.43 10.77 32.33
C GLY A 132 14.31 9.69 31.69
N SER A 133 15.03 8.92 32.51
CA SER A 133 16.02 7.93 32.03
C SER A 133 15.41 6.74 31.29
N ASP A 134 14.24 6.28 31.75
CA ASP A 134 13.52 5.10 31.26
C ASP A 134 12.06 5.44 30.92
N VAL A 135 11.92 6.48 30.10
CA VAL A 135 10.63 6.96 29.60
C VAL A 135 10.54 6.71 28.11
N TYR A 136 9.42 6.11 27.69
CA TYR A 136 9.20 5.68 26.30
C TYR A 136 7.86 6.21 25.81
N GLY A 137 7.83 6.69 24.58
CA GLY A 137 6.64 6.96 23.78
C GLY A 137 6.29 5.71 22.96
N ILE A 138 5.05 5.27 23.07
CA ILE A 138 4.46 4.20 22.26
C ILE A 138 3.35 4.85 21.45
N ILE A 139 3.44 4.71 20.14
CA ILE A 139 2.54 5.38 19.21
C ILE A 139 1.87 4.33 18.33
N VAL A 140 0.57 4.47 18.12
CA VAL A 140 -0.18 3.82 17.04
C VAL A 140 -1.07 4.87 16.40
N GLY A 141 -1.19 4.86 15.08
CA GLY A 141 -2.12 5.72 14.38
C GLY A 141 -2.38 5.24 12.97
N ASP A 142 -3.42 5.80 12.38
CA ASP A 142 -3.95 5.40 11.08
C ASP A 142 -4.39 6.66 10.32
N VAL A 143 -3.98 6.75 9.06
CA VAL A 143 -4.28 7.86 8.15
C VAL A 143 -5.52 7.52 7.34
N SER A 144 -6.47 8.44 7.27
CA SER A 144 -7.68 8.26 6.48
C SER A 144 -7.36 8.00 5.00
N GLY A 145 -7.92 6.93 4.44
CA GLY A 145 -7.70 6.51 3.06
C GLY A 145 -6.60 5.46 2.93
N HIS A 146 -6.17 5.15 1.71
CA HIS A 146 -5.15 4.12 1.48
C HIS A 146 -4.21 4.51 0.32
N GLY A 147 -3.16 3.71 0.12
CA GLY A 147 -2.19 3.90 -0.97
C GLY A 147 -1.21 5.05 -0.73
N VAL A 148 -0.65 5.57 -1.82
CA VAL A 148 0.53 6.46 -1.79
C VAL A 148 0.27 7.78 -1.04
N SER A 149 -0.94 8.33 -1.13
CA SER A 149 -1.28 9.58 -0.44
C SER A 149 -1.27 9.42 1.08
N ALA A 150 -1.93 8.37 1.60
CA ALA A 150 -1.92 8.04 3.02
C ALA A 150 -0.50 7.75 3.51
N ALA A 151 0.30 7.06 2.70
CA ALA A 151 1.68 6.73 2.99
C ALA A 151 2.61 7.94 3.16
N LEU A 152 2.46 8.95 2.29
CA LEU A 152 3.21 10.20 2.39
C LEU A 152 2.82 10.99 3.64
N GLN A 153 1.52 11.04 3.95
CA GLN A 153 1.04 11.70 5.17
C GLN A 153 1.53 11.01 6.43
N MET A 154 1.50 9.68 6.48
CA MET A 154 2.09 8.89 7.56
C MET A 154 3.56 9.27 7.79
N ALA A 155 4.35 9.35 6.72
CA ALA A 155 5.76 9.75 6.78
C ALA A 155 5.94 11.19 7.32
N SER A 156 5.09 12.13 6.91
CA SER A 156 5.09 13.50 7.43
C SER A 156 4.76 13.55 8.93
N VAL A 157 3.69 12.88 9.38
CA VAL A 157 3.31 12.84 10.80
C VAL A 157 4.43 12.23 11.64
N ARG A 158 5.04 11.15 11.17
CA ARG A 158 6.22 10.56 11.81
C ARG A 158 7.35 11.59 11.93
N ALA A 159 7.69 12.28 10.85
CA ALA A 159 8.76 13.29 10.87
C ALA A 159 8.48 14.41 11.87
N TYR A 160 7.24 14.92 11.90
CA TYR A 160 6.80 15.94 12.86
C TYR A 160 6.88 15.45 14.30
N LEU A 161 6.42 14.23 14.57
CA LEU A 161 6.51 13.62 15.90
C LEU A 161 7.98 13.50 16.35
N HIS A 162 8.85 12.91 15.53
CA HIS A 162 10.28 12.77 15.85
C HIS A 162 10.98 14.12 16.05
N GLY A 163 10.63 15.13 15.24
CA GLY A 163 11.15 16.48 15.42
C GLY A 163 10.67 17.14 16.72
N ARG A 164 9.40 16.93 17.09
CA ARG A 164 8.79 17.58 18.26
C ARG A 164 9.13 16.91 19.58
N VAL A 165 9.22 15.58 19.63
CA VAL A 165 9.63 14.82 20.83
C VAL A 165 11.10 15.05 21.21
N ALA A 166 11.94 15.49 20.27
CA ALA A 166 13.32 15.90 20.54
C ALA A 166 13.43 17.24 21.29
N GLN A 167 12.31 17.95 21.46
CA GLN A 167 12.23 19.22 22.19
C GLN A 167 11.49 19.03 23.51
N VAL A 168 11.70 19.94 24.46
CA VAL A 168 10.98 19.91 25.75
C VAL A 168 9.48 20.13 25.52
N GLY A 169 8.66 19.41 26.29
CA GLY A 169 7.21 19.55 26.26
C GLY A 169 6.52 18.35 26.90
N THR A 170 5.27 18.53 27.28
CA THR A 170 4.36 17.47 27.69
C THR A 170 3.80 16.73 26.47
N VAL A 171 3.25 15.53 26.67
CA VAL A 171 2.60 14.77 25.58
C VAL A 171 1.48 15.58 24.91
N ALA A 172 0.71 16.34 25.70
CA ALA A 172 -0.35 17.21 25.19
C ALA A 172 0.18 18.32 24.28
N GLU A 173 1.25 19.00 24.68
CA GLU A 173 1.90 20.05 23.88
C GLU A 173 2.48 19.48 22.59
N ILE A 174 3.17 18.34 22.67
CA ILE A 174 3.75 17.65 21.51
C ILE A 174 2.67 17.36 20.46
N ILE A 175 1.56 16.71 20.87
CA ILE A 175 0.49 16.35 19.93
C ILE A 175 -0.25 17.59 19.42
N THR A 176 -0.41 18.62 20.24
CA THR A 176 -1.01 19.89 19.80
C THR A 176 -0.16 20.59 18.74
N ASP A 177 1.16 20.62 18.91
CA ASP A 177 2.06 21.21 17.93
C ASP A 177 2.13 20.39 16.64
N VAL A 178 2.16 19.06 16.75
CA VAL A 178 2.09 18.16 15.58
C VAL A 178 0.78 18.36 14.82
N ASN A 179 -0.36 18.46 15.50
CA ASN A 179 -1.65 18.73 14.87
C ASN A 179 -1.64 20.01 14.03
N ARG A 180 -0.98 21.08 14.50
CA ARG A 180 -0.88 22.33 13.73
C ARG A 180 -0.09 22.14 12.43
N LEU A 181 0.99 21.33 12.46
CA LEU A 181 1.78 21.01 11.28
C LEU A 181 0.99 20.14 10.30
N VAL A 182 0.34 19.08 10.80
CA VAL A 182 -0.51 18.20 9.97
C VAL A 182 -1.67 18.97 9.35
N SER A 183 -2.33 19.85 10.11
CA SER A 183 -3.41 20.69 9.57
C SER A 183 -2.93 21.66 8.50
N ALA A 184 -1.68 22.12 8.52
CA ALA A 184 -1.14 22.98 7.48
C ALA A 184 -0.95 22.20 6.16
N ASP A 185 -0.49 20.96 6.24
CA ASP A 185 -0.33 20.05 5.09
C ASP A 185 -1.68 19.53 4.56
N ALA A 186 -2.68 19.38 5.44
CA ALA A 186 -3.98 18.80 5.11
C ALA A 186 -4.98 19.77 4.45
N MET A 187 -4.68 21.08 4.40
CA MET A 187 -5.64 22.11 3.95
C MET A 187 -6.23 21.86 2.56
N GLU A 188 -5.48 21.20 1.67
CA GLU A 188 -5.91 20.93 0.29
C GLU A 188 -6.34 19.47 0.04
N THR A 189 -5.97 18.55 0.92
CA THR A 189 -6.15 17.10 0.69
C THR A 189 -7.29 16.48 1.49
N ALA A 190 -7.81 17.19 2.50
CA ALA A 190 -8.83 16.69 3.44
C ALA A 190 -8.47 15.35 4.13
N VAL A 191 -7.17 15.01 4.17
CA VAL A 191 -6.65 13.82 4.83
C VAL A 191 -6.43 14.14 6.32
N PHE A 192 -6.78 13.20 7.18
CA PHE A 192 -6.55 13.30 8.63
C PHE A 192 -5.93 12.01 9.15
N MET A 193 -5.34 12.07 10.34
CA MET A 193 -4.74 10.89 10.98
C MET A 193 -5.30 10.71 12.38
N THR A 194 -5.82 9.52 12.66
CA THR A 194 -6.07 9.11 14.03
C THR A 194 -4.75 8.74 14.71
N LEU A 195 -4.51 9.18 15.94
CA LEU A 195 -3.29 8.85 16.69
C LEU A 195 -3.58 8.55 18.16
N PHE A 196 -2.93 7.54 18.72
CA PHE A 196 -2.79 7.32 20.14
C PHE A 196 -1.31 7.44 20.52
N PHE A 197 -0.97 8.44 21.32
CA PHE A 197 0.38 8.61 21.86
C PHE A 197 0.37 8.29 23.35
N LEU A 198 1.09 7.26 23.74
CA LEU A 198 1.28 6.88 25.13
C LEU A 198 2.72 7.14 25.57
N LYS A 199 2.90 7.85 26.67
CA LYS A 199 4.13 7.91 27.44
C LYS A 199 4.06 6.92 28.60
N ILE A 200 5.05 6.04 28.73
CA ILE A 200 5.22 5.13 29.87
C ILE A 200 6.53 5.44 30.61
N GLU A 201 6.44 5.57 31.93
CA GLU A 201 7.59 5.62 32.83
C GLU A 201 7.86 4.21 33.37
N ALA A 202 8.91 3.55 32.85
CA ALA A 202 9.15 2.13 33.10
C ALA A 202 9.37 1.80 34.58
N CYS A 203 9.96 2.72 35.35
CA CYS A 203 10.25 2.51 36.76
C CYS A 203 9.00 2.51 37.65
N THR A 204 7.97 3.26 37.28
CA THR A 204 6.78 3.51 38.12
C THR A 204 5.51 2.89 37.55
N GLY A 205 5.51 2.49 36.28
CA GLY A 205 4.29 2.10 35.57
C GLY A 205 3.36 3.28 35.30
N ARG A 206 3.81 4.53 35.52
CA ARG A 206 2.96 5.70 35.26
C ARG A 206 2.77 5.89 33.77
N LEU A 207 1.51 5.91 33.36
CA LEU A 207 1.07 6.16 32.00
C LEU A 207 0.61 7.61 31.87
N SER A 208 0.91 8.22 30.73
CA SER A 208 0.28 9.46 30.30
C SER A 208 0.04 9.43 28.80
N TRP A 209 -1.20 9.62 28.34
CA TRP A 209 -1.52 9.50 26.92
C TRP A 209 -2.37 10.64 26.40
N VAL A 210 -2.34 10.81 25.09
CA VAL A 210 -3.25 11.64 24.31
C VAL A 210 -3.87 10.76 23.24
N ARG A 211 -5.20 10.84 23.13
CA ARG A 211 -5.96 10.24 22.03
C ARG A 211 -6.35 11.35 21.06
N ALA A 212 -5.89 11.28 19.82
CA ALA A 212 -6.30 12.13 18.72
C ALA A 212 -7.19 11.31 17.76
N GLY A 213 -8.44 11.09 18.14
CA GLY A 213 -9.42 10.34 17.34
C GLY A 213 -9.26 8.81 17.31
N HIS A 214 -8.07 8.28 17.58
CA HIS A 214 -7.79 6.84 17.48
C HIS A 214 -8.59 5.98 18.47
N ASP A 215 -8.77 4.70 18.19
CA ASP A 215 -9.45 3.79 19.12
C ASP A 215 -8.69 3.73 20.47
N PRO A 216 -9.39 3.64 21.62
CA PRO A 216 -8.73 3.57 22.92
C PRO A 216 -7.84 2.34 23.05
N ALA A 217 -6.65 2.50 23.62
CA ALA A 217 -5.84 1.36 24.04
C ALA A 217 -6.57 0.53 25.12
N LEU A 218 -6.34 -0.77 25.16
CA LEU A 218 -6.90 -1.67 26.16
C LEU A 218 -5.85 -2.02 27.21
N ILE A 219 -6.22 -1.98 28.48
CA ILE A 219 -5.49 -2.64 29.56
C ILE A 219 -6.22 -3.93 29.90
N TYR A 220 -5.52 -5.06 29.82
CA TYR A 220 -6.03 -6.34 30.32
C TYR A 220 -5.33 -6.70 31.63
N SER A 221 -6.14 -7.06 32.62
CA SER A 221 -5.71 -7.52 33.95
C SER A 221 -6.01 -9.01 34.07
N PRO A 222 -5.00 -9.90 33.90
CA PRO A 222 -5.22 -11.35 33.92
C PRO A 222 -5.75 -11.88 35.26
N ASP A 223 -5.39 -11.23 36.36
CA ASP A 223 -5.81 -11.56 37.72
C ASP A 223 -7.31 -11.31 37.96
N LEU A 224 -7.89 -10.32 37.28
CA LEU A 224 -9.30 -9.94 37.39
C LEU A 224 -10.14 -10.40 36.19
N ASP A 225 -9.52 -10.98 35.16
CA ASP A 225 -10.09 -11.21 33.82
C ASP A 225 -10.88 -9.98 33.32
N HIS A 226 -10.26 -8.81 33.42
CA HIS A 226 -10.92 -7.54 33.15
C HIS A 226 -10.18 -6.71 32.10
N PHE A 227 -10.95 -6.12 31.19
CA PHE A 227 -10.47 -5.17 30.18
C PHE A 227 -10.95 -3.75 30.52
N GLU A 228 -10.00 -2.85 30.67
CA GLU A 228 -10.24 -1.41 30.81
C GLU A 228 -9.80 -0.68 29.53
N LYS A 229 -10.51 0.39 29.17
CA LYS A 229 -10.15 1.25 28.03
C LYS A 229 -9.44 2.50 28.53
N LEU A 230 -8.29 2.82 27.94
CA LEU A 230 -7.62 4.10 28.11
C LEU A 230 -8.29 5.16 27.24
N GLU A 231 -9.45 5.62 27.69
CA GLU A 231 -10.24 6.61 26.97
C GLU A 231 -9.61 8.01 26.98
N GLY A 232 -10.17 8.90 26.17
CA GLY A 232 -9.76 10.29 26.09
C GLY A 232 -10.51 11.02 24.98
N LYS A 233 -10.82 12.30 25.19
CA LYS A 233 -11.43 13.11 24.12
C LYS A 233 -10.34 13.60 23.18
N GLY A 234 -10.62 13.56 21.88
CA GLY A 234 -9.74 14.14 20.87
C GLY A 234 -10.32 13.99 19.48
N LEU A 235 -10.01 14.96 18.63
CA LEU A 235 -10.25 14.89 17.20
C LEU A 235 -9.05 14.22 16.52
N PRO A 236 -9.23 13.61 15.33
CA PRO A 236 -8.10 13.22 14.50
C PRO A 236 -7.21 14.42 14.17
N LEU A 237 -5.91 14.16 14.04
CA LEU A 237 -4.94 15.16 13.61
C LEU A 237 -5.29 15.68 12.22
N GLY A 238 -5.10 16.98 12.00
CA GLY A 238 -5.39 17.62 10.72
C GLY A 238 -6.78 18.24 10.62
N VAL A 239 -7.76 17.74 11.39
CA VAL A 239 -9.18 18.17 11.29
C VAL A 239 -9.40 19.61 11.76
N ASP A 240 -8.82 19.99 12.90
CA ASP A 240 -8.93 21.34 13.44
C ASP A 240 -7.59 21.80 14.00
N LYS A 241 -6.95 22.74 13.30
CA LYS A 241 -5.65 23.32 13.68
C LYS A 241 -5.64 23.99 15.04
N SER A 242 -6.81 24.42 15.53
CA SER A 242 -6.96 25.14 16.79
C SER A 242 -7.21 24.21 17.98
N TYR A 243 -7.48 22.93 17.73
CA TYR A 243 -7.77 21.95 18.77
C TYR A 243 -6.56 21.76 19.70
N GLN A 244 -6.82 21.86 21.00
CA GLN A 244 -5.82 21.64 22.05
C GLN A 244 -6.05 20.29 22.72
N TYR A 245 -5.06 19.41 22.62
CA TYR A 245 -5.14 18.09 23.22
C TYR A 245 -4.87 18.14 24.72
N ARG A 246 -5.47 17.21 25.45
CA ARG A 246 -5.25 17.04 26.90
C ARG A 246 -4.71 15.65 27.16
N ALA A 247 -3.75 15.58 28.08
CA ALA A 247 -3.22 14.31 28.52
C ALA A 247 -4.11 13.70 29.60
N HIS A 248 -4.24 12.38 29.55
CA HIS A 248 -4.84 11.55 30.59
C HIS A 248 -3.73 10.75 31.27
N THR A 249 -4.00 10.22 32.47
CA THR A 249 -3.01 9.46 33.26
C THR A 249 -3.64 8.24 33.90
N ALA A 250 -2.82 7.21 34.08
CA ALA A 250 -3.16 5.96 34.74
C ALA A 250 -1.87 5.32 35.26
N VAL A 251 -1.99 4.19 35.95
CA VAL A 251 -0.85 3.40 36.39
C VAL A 251 -1.07 1.96 35.96
N VAL A 252 -0.11 1.40 35.23
CA VAL A 252 -0.07 -0.04 34.92
C VAL A 252 0.66 -0.78 36.02
N LYS A 253 0.14 -1.94 36.39
CA LYS A 253 0.68 -2.83 37.41
C LYS A 253 1.41 -4.02 36.77
N PRO A 254 2.37 -4.63 37.48
CA PRO A 254 3.01 -5.86 37.03
C PRO A 254 2.00 -6.94 36.65
N GLY A 255 2.24 -7.63 35.54
CA GLY A 255 1.36 -8.65 34.97
C GLY A 255 0.29 -8.11 34.03
N GLN A 256 -0.02 -6.81 34.05
CA GLN A 256 -1.01 -6.24 33.13
C GLN A 256 -0.46 -6.11 31.71
N LEU A 257 -1.36 -6.32 30.74
CA LEU A 257 -1.09 -6.12 29.32
C LEU A 257 -1.71 -4.81 28.86
N LEU A 258 -0.98 -4.09 28.02
CA LEU A 258 -1.47 -2.95 27.28
C LEU A 258 -1.47 -3.30 25.80
N ILE A 259 -2.60 -3.06 25.14
CA ILE A 259 -2.85 -3.43 23.76
C ILE A 259 -3.28 -2.19 22.98
N LEU A 260 -2.50 -1.81 21.97
CA LEU A 260 -2.84 -0.77 21.01
C LEU A 260 -2.97 -1.42 19.64
N THR A 261 -4.01 -1.08 18.90
CA THR A 261 -4.38 -1.77 17.65
C THR A 261 -5.14 -0.85 16.72
N THR A 262 -4.99 -1.05 15.42
CA THR A 262 -5.86 -0.45 14.40
C THR A 262 -7.08 -1.33 14.14
N ASP A 263 -8.10 -0.75 13.52
CA ASP A 263 -9.39 -1.39 13.22
C ASP A 263 -9.30 -2.51 12.19
N GLY A 264 -8.31 -2.49 11.31
CA GLY A 264 -8.01 -3.59 10.39
C GLY A 264 -7.92 -4.97 11.07
N ILE A 265 -7.67 -5.06 12.38
CA ILE A 265 -7.76 -6.33 13.13
C ILE A 265 -9.20 -6.82 13.29
N TRP A 266 -10.11 -6.02 13.86
CA TRP A 266 -11.47 -6.48 14.14
C TRP A 266 -12.42 -6.32 12.96
N GLU A 267 -12.07 -5.46 11.99
CA GLU A 267 -12.82 -5.28 10.74
C GLU A 267 -12.40 -6.24 9.63
N SER A 268 -11.28 -6.97 9.81
CA SER A 268 -10.85 -8.04 8.91
C SER A 268 -11.99 -9.01 8.58
N ARG A 269 -12.19 -9.26 7.28
CA ARG A 269 -13.27 -10.11 6.76
C ARG A 269 -12.75 -11.47 6.29
N ASN A 270 -13.56 -12.51 6.47
CA ASN A 270 -13.31 -13.81 5.85
C ASN A 270 -13.96 -13.91 4.46
N ILE A 271 -13.80 -15.06 3.78
CA ILE A 271 -14.36 -15.31 2.44
C ILE A 271 -15.90 -15.21 2.38
N LYS A 272 -16.58 -15.31 3.52
CA LYS A 272 -18.04 -15.16 3.65
C LYS A 272 -18.45 -13.72 3.97
N GLY A 273 -17.49 -12.79 4.09
CA GLY A 273 -17.72 -11.39 4.45
C GLY A 273 -17.96 -11.14 5.94
N GLU A 274 -17.82 -12.16 6.79
CA GLU A 274 -17.97 -12.04 8.25
C GLU A 274 -16.76 -11.32 8.85
N ILE A 275 -17.00 -10.41 9.79
CA ILE A 275 -15.93 -9.67 10.49
C ILE A 275 -15.31 -10.51 11.62
N PHE A 276 -14.00 -10.29 11.86
CA PHE A 276 -13.26 -10.94 12.94
C PHE A 276 -13.82 -10.55 14.32
N GLY A 277 -14.08 -9.28 14.54
CA GLY A 277 -14.76 -8.75 15.72
C GLY A 277 -13.88 -8.62 16.97
N ARG A 278 -14.26 -7.65 17.82
CA ARG A 278 -13.50 -7.29 19.03
C ARG A 278 -13.49 -8.37 20.11
N GLU A 279 -14.55 -9.16 20.21
CA GLU A 279 -14.64 -10.21 21.23
C GLU A 279 -13.67 -11.37 20.97
N ARG A 280 -13.43 -11.73 19.69
CA ARG A 280 -12.40 -12.71 19.34
C ARG A 280 -10.99 -12.21 19.69
N LEU A 281 -10.72 -10.93 19.46
CA LEU A 281 -9.45 -10.30 19.85
C LEU A 281 -9.24 -10.36 21.37
N LYS A 282 -10.24 -9.96 22.17
CA LYS A 282 -10.16 -10.05 23.63
C LYS A 282 -9.93 -11.48 24.11
N GLU A 283 -10.64 -12.45 23.53
CA GLU A 283 -10.49 -13.86 23.88
C GLU A 283 -9.09 -14.40 23.56
N LEU A 284 -8.48 -13.97 22.45
CA LEU A 284 -7.09 -14.29 22.14
C LEU A 284 -6.13 -13.69 23.15
N ILE A 285 -6.34 -12.44 23.56
CA ILE A 285 -5.52 -11.79 24.59
C ILE A 285 -5.62 -12.56 25.90
N ARG A 286 -6.82 -12.95 26.33
CA ARG A 286 -7.04 -13.75 27.55
C ARG A 286 -6.25 -15.05 27.52
N ARG A 287 -6.41 -15.85 26.46
CA ARG A 287 -5.80 -17.18 26.33
C ARG A 287 -4.27 -17.16 26.26
N ASN A 288 -3.71 -16.07 25.76
CA ASN A 288 -2.28 -15.95 25.51
C ASN A 288 -1.59 -15.04 26.54
N ALA A 289 -2.29 -14.59 27.59
CA ALA A 289 -1.79 -13.56 28.49
C ALA A 289 -0.49 -13.94 29.23
N ASP A 290 -0.24 -15.23 29.41
CA ASP A 290 0.97 -15.75 30.04
C ASP A 290 2.21 -15.69 29.14
N LEU A 291 2.03 -15.57 27.82
CA LEU A 291 3.13 -15.47 26.87
C LEU A 291 3.88 -14.13 27.00
N GLU A 292 5.07 -14.09 26.40
CA GLU A 292 5.78 -12.84 26.09
C GLU A 292 4.99 -12.03 25.04
N ALA A 293 5.22 -10.72 24.99
CA ALA A 293 4.55 -9.80 24.08
C ALA A 293 4.67 -10.23 22.61
N GLU A 294 5.83 -10.77 22.22
CA GLU A 294 6.06 -11.34 20.88
C GLU A 294 5.12 -12.53 20.60
N GLY A 295 4.95 -13.43 21.58
CA GLY A 295 4.08 -14.59 21.47
C GLY A 295 2.60 -14.20 21.35
N ILE A 296 2.16 -13.23 22.16
CA ILE A 296 0.79 -12.68 22.08
C ILE A 296 0.54 -12.04 20.70
N LYS A 297 1.50 -11.23 20.24
CA LYS A 297 1.42 -10.57 18.94
C LYS A 297 1.31 -11.58 17.80
N LEU A 298 2.15 -12.62 17.78
CA LEU A 298 2.11 -13.67 16.77
C LEU A 298 0.78 -14.43 16.80
N ALA A 299 0.29 -14.79 17.98
CA ALA A 299 -1.00 -15.48 18.14
C ALA A 299 -2.17 -14.66 17.55
N ILE A 300 -2.17 -13.33 17.73
CA ILE A 300 -3.20 -12.44 17.16
C ILE A 300 -3.08 -12.39 15.64
N ILE A 301 -1.88 -12.15 15.10
CA ILE A 301 -1.64 -12.07 13.64
C ILE A 301 -2.05 -13.38 12.96
N ASP A 302 -1.63 -14.52 13.50
CA ASP A 302 -1.94 -15.82 12.92
C ASP A 302 -3.43 -16.13 12.99
N ALA A 303 -4.11 -15.76 14.07
CA ALA A 303 -5.55 -15.94 14.19
C ALA A 303 -6.33 -15.08 13.16
N VAL A 304 -5.93 -13.83 12.96
CA VAL A 304 -6.55 -12.95 11.93
C VAL A 304 -6.30 -13.51 10.52
N ARG A 305 -5.06 -13.93 10.23
CA ARG A 305 -4.71 -14.54 8.95
C ARG A 305 -5.50 -15.82 8.69
N ASN A 306 -5.60 -16.70 9.68
CA ASN A 306 -6.34 -17.96 9.57
C ASN A 306 -7.84 -17.72 9.41
N PHE A 307 -8.41 -16.73 10.10
CA PHE A 307 -9.80 -16.35 9.95
C PHE A 307 -10.10 -15.81 8.55
N ARG A 308 -9.22 -14.93 8.02
CA ARG A 308 -9.35 -14.36 6.67
C ARG A 308 -9.29 -15.43 5.58
N GLY A 309 -8.40 -16.41 5.73
CA GLY A 309 -8.14 -17.43 4.71
C GLY A 309 -7.58 -16.80 3.43
N GLU A 310 -8.21 -17.07 2.29
CA GLU A 310 -7.82 -16.55 0.97
C GLU A 310 -8.39 -15.17 0.64
N ALA A 311 -9.23 -14.59 1.51
CA ALA A 311 -9.77 -13.26 1.27
C ALA A 311 -8.65 -12.19 1.24
N LYS A 312 -8.83 -11.14 0.41
CA LYS A 312 -7.91 -9.99 0.36
C LYS A 312 -7.91 -9.31 1.73
N GLN A 313 -6.76 -8.74 2.12
CA GLN A 313 -6.71 -7.79 3.21
C GLN A 313 -7.30 -6.46 2.74
N ASP A 314 -8.36 -6.00 3.39
CA ASP A 314 -9.05 -4.77 3.02
C ASP A 314 -8.39 -3.51 3.59
N ASP A 315 -7.66 -3.64 4.70
CA ASP A 315 -7.08 -2.53 5.44
C ASP A 315 -5.76 -2.91 6.14
N ASP A 316 -4.96 -1.93 6.52
CA ASP A 316 -3.72 -2.16 7.26
C ASP A 316 -3.99 -2.77 8.64
N ILE A 317 -3.10 -3.68 9.06
CA ILE A 317 -3.19 -4.32 10.37
C ILE A 317 -2.01 -3.92 11.22
N THR A 318 -2.25 -3.14 12.26
CA THR A 318 -1.22 -2.72 13.21
C THR A 318 -1.59 -3.07 14.64
N LEU A 319 -0.61 -3.60 15.36
CA LEU A 319 -0.73 -3.86 16.80
C LEU A 319 0.59 -3.64 17.53
N VAL A 320 0.45 -3.21 18.77
CA VAL A 320 1.50 -3.15 19.78
C VAL A 320 0.98 -3.79 21.06
N ILE A 321 1.71 -4.79 21.56
CA ILE A 321 1.48 -5.45 22.83
C ILE A 321 2.60 -5.06 23.77
N LEU A 322 2.26 -4.57 24.96
CA LEU A 322 3.19 -4.33 26.05
C LEU A 322 2.74 -5.14 27.28
N LYS A 323 3.65 -5.92 27.86
CA LYS A 323 3.45 -6.64 29.12
C LYS A 323 4.31 -6.01 30.20
N PHE A 324 3.70 -5.45 31.24
CA PHE A 324 4.43 -4.84 32.35
C PHE A 324 4.91 -5.93 33.32
N LEU A 325 6.17 -5.87 33.76
CA LEU A 325 6.87 -6.93 34.52
C LEU A 325 7.23 -6.51 35.94
#